data_AF-A0A7C5TNY6-F1
#
_entry.id   AF-A0A7C5TNY6-F1
#
_cell.length_a   1.000
_cell.length_b   1.000
_cell.length_c   1.000
_cell.angle_alpha   90.00
_cell.angle_beta   90.00
_cell.angle_gamma   90.00
#
_symmetry.space_group_name_H-M   'P 1'
#
loop_
_entity.id
_entity.type
_entity.pdbx_description
1 polymer ?
#
loop_
_entity_poly.entity_id
_entity_poly.type
_entity_poly.pdbx_seq_one_letter_code
_entity_poly.pdbx_strand_id
1 'polypeptide(L)'
;MDRAIPTILLIVSLLLVLSIASLIPQITYTSTSNYTYKFMVDHDGNTYVSIKFESERSGISWLILPSYTNWTVSVLNGSLKESEFKPLAGGGPFWGNYTFSFDPKGGSFSMLIEYFIPLYTFIVEPDGFFLSPLIGFQSGVRGSAIVSIEGSIRIGTAFYLSESLNVIRSTNPRKITVESNTTILEFDVIPTSRIGLTFSKRGVSPDMVSLIEPPFHMNIPSRYLDIGRRIMELYGKAYKLLSDILNVRFDETIEVKLFVPTMQQFQEGVAGFVPISPSDLQSINLNLFNLRYINGTMELVALHELAHHFIKATGLSIDKLWIHEGLAEYISIELASMLGYSDIAYSRYNQHMQILQGVRLSSLSFIQGWNFVNKPADVRLLYAASFYIFHYIGERYGGMRFYGKLFDTLKGMDGVKEDSALATSIGLILGDISLGLSEFRRFGLTGIVDTIGLSSLLSYLREVTKTIPELLISKPVLEAILSQITSLYNRGLYSEAKALAEVYQMFVKLPYAITVALYTILTVLALIGLSLKKKVEEYFRE
;
A
#
# COMPACT_ATOMS: atom_id res chain seq x y z
N MET A 1 13.39 82.07 -2.68
CA MET A 1 12.41 81.25 -1.93
C MET A 1 12.21 79.85 -2.54
N ASP A 2 12.81 79.53 -3.70
CA ASP A 2 12.47 78.32 -4.48
C ASP A 2 13.25 77.03 -4.15
N ARG A 3 14.10 77.02 -3.13
CA ARG A 3 14.82 75.79 -2.69
C ARG A 3 14.33 75.22 -1.35
N ALA A 4 13.43 75.92 -0.66
CA ALA A 4 12.90 75.46 0.63
C ALA A 4 11.68 74.53 0.47
N ILE A 5 10.87 74.75 -0.57
CA ILE A 5 9.63 74.01 -0.82
C ILE A 5 9.88 72.51 -1.12
N PRO A 6 10.87 72.11 -1.94
CA PRO A 6 11.13 70.69 -2.20
C PRO A 6 11.61 69.94 -0.95
N THR A 7 12.42 70.59 -0.12
CA THR A 7 12.99 70.01 1.10
C THR A 7 11.92 69.83 2.17
N ILE A 8 11.00 70.79 2.30
CA ILE A 8 9.87 70.70 3.23
C ILE A 8 8.90 69.60 2.80
N LEU A 9 8.59 69.48 1.50
CA LEU A 9 7.75 68.39 0.98
C LEU A 9 8.38 67.01 1.19
N LEU A 10 9.70 66.88 1.04
CA LEU A 10 10.42 65.64 1.31
C LEU A 10 10.36 65.24 2.79
N ILE A 11 10.54 66.21 3.70
CA ILE A 11 10.47 65.99 5.15
C ILE A 11 9.04 65.62 5.58
N VAL A 12 8.03 66.29 5.04
CA VAL A 12 6.61 65.98 5.31
C VAL A 12 6.24 64.60 4.77
N SER A 13 6.71 64.24 3.57
CA SER A 13 6.55 62.89 3.00
C SER A 13 7.21 61.82 3.86
N LEU A 14 8.43 62.07 4.37
CA LEU A 14 9.14 61.11 5.20
C LEU A 14 8.46 60.93 6.56
N LEU A 15 7.95 62.02 7.15
CA LEU A 15 7.16 61.99 8.38
C LEU A 15 5.80 61.31 8.19
N LEU A 16 5.18 61.45 7.01
CA LEU A 16 3.95 60.72 6.67
C LEU A 16 4.21 59.22 6.53
N VAL A 17 5.32 58.83 5.89
CA VAL A 17 5.71 57.42 5.76
C VAL A 17 6.07 56.81 7.12
N LEU A 18 6.76 57.55 7.99
CA LEU A 18 7.09 57.12 9.35
C LEU A 18 5.86 57.00 10.26
N SER A 19 4.85 57.87 10.09
CA SER A 19 3.59 57.80 10.85
C SER A 19 2.63 56.72 10.35
N ILE A 20 2.65 56.41 9.05
CA ILE A 20 1.93 55.24 8.50
C ILE A 20 2.62 53.94 8.91
N ALA A 21 3.96 53.92 8.97
CA ALA A 21 4.72 52.76 9.44
C ALA A 21 4.53 52.48 10.95
N SER A 22 4.24 53.50 11.77
CA SER A 22 3.91 53.32 13.20
C SER A 22 2.45 52.94 13.45
N LEU A 23 1.57 53.05 12.44
CA LEU A 23 0.18 52.59 12.46
C LEU A 23 0.01 51.14 11.99
N ILE A 24 1.05 50.52 11.44
CA ILE A 24 1.07 49.07 11.24
C ILE A 24 1.29 48.45 12.63
N PRO A 25 0.33 47.67 13.18
CA PRO A 25 0.57 46.95 14.42
C PRO A 25 1.82 46.10 14.21
N GLN A 26 2.92 46.43 14.89
CA GLN A 26 3.99 45.47 15.06
C GLN A 26 3.40 44.33 15.88
N ILE A 27 2.97 43.26 15.20
CA ILE A 27 2.61 42.00 15.84
C ILE A 27 3.88 41.54 16.54
N THR A 28 4.00 41.90 17.81
CA THR A 28 5.16 41.55 18.62
C THR A 28 4.93 40.10 19.03
N TYR A 29 5.59 39.18 18.34
CA TYR A 29 5.54 37.76 18.68
C TYR A 29 6.27 37.53 19.99
N THR A 30 5.53 37.31 21.08
CA THR A 30 6.09 37.29 22.42
C THR A 30 6.50 35.89 22.84
N SER A 31 7.75 35.74 23.29
CA SER A 31 8.36 34.54 23.88
C SER A 31 7.71 34.04 25.19
N THR A 32 6.61 34.69 25.61
CA THR A 32 5.84 34.41 26.83
C THR A 32 4.64 33.50 26.59
N SER A 33 4.32 33.16 25.35
CA SER A 33 3.23 32.21 25.04
C SER A 33 3.71 30.76 25.06
N ASN A 34 2.84 29.83 25.44
CA ASN A 34 3.16 28.39 25.47
C ASN A 34 1.92 27.54 25.14
N TYR A 35 2.16 26.42 24.45
CA TYR A 35 1.17 25.36 24.22
C TYR A 35 1.54 24.10 24.99
N THR A 36 0.55 23.50 25.66
CA THR A 36 0.68 22.19 26.30
C THR A 36 -0.40 21.25 25.78
N TYR A 37 0.01 20.19 25.08
CA TYR A 37 -0.87 19.13 24.62
C TYR A 37 -0.86 17.99 25.63
N LYS A 38 -2.03 17.45 25.95
CA LYS A 38 -2.18 16.25 26.78
C LYS A 38 -2.99 15.23 25.99
N PHE A 39 -2.44 14.04 25.83
CA PHE A 39 -3.08 12.88 25.21
C PHE A 39 -3.21 11.81 26.28
N MET A 40 -4.44 11.61 26.77
CA MET A 40 -4.73 10.66 27.83
C MET A 40 -5.44 9.45 27.21
N VAL A 41 -4.72 8.33 27.18
CA VAL A 41 -5.15 7.08 26.58
C VAL A 41 -5.62 6.14 27.69
N ASP A 42 -6.87 5.73 27.61
CA ASP A 42 -7.47 4.79 28.57
C ASP A 42 -7.10 3.33 28.27
N HIS A 43 -7.59 2.40 29.10
CA HIS A 43 -7.34 0.97 28.92
C HIS A 43 -7.79 0.43 27.57
N ASP A 44 -8.82 1.03 26.95
CA ASP A 44 -9.45 0.66 25.68
C ASP A 44 -8.77 1.27 24.45
N GLY A 45 -7.89 2.25 24.66
CA GLY A 45 -7.18 2.97 23.60
C GLY A 45 -7.95 4.20 23.12
N ASN A 46 -9.05 4.57 23.78
CA ASN A 46 -9.68 5.87 23.54
C ASN A 46 -8.77 6.97 24.03
N THR A 47 -8.76 8.09 23.32
CA THR A 47 -7.84 9.19 23.59
C THR A 47 -8.62 10.46 23.88
N TYR A 48 -8.50 10.95 25.10
CA TYR A 48 -8.91 12.29 25.47
C TYR A 48 -7.77 13.26 25.20
N VAL A 49 -8.08 14.36 24.53
CA VAL A 49 -7.11 15.39 24.17
C VAL A 49 -7.45 16.69 24.86
N SER A 50 -6.46 17.26 25.54
CA SER A 50 -6.55 18.59 26.16
C SER A 50 -5.41 19.45 25.63
N ILE A 51 -5.72 20.61 25.07
CA ILE A 51 -4.76 21.59 24.59
C ILE A 51 -4.89 22.84 25.44
N LYS A 52 -3.84 23.18 26.19
CA LYS A 52 -3.78 24.40 26.99
C LYS A 52 -2.92 25.43 26.28
N PHE A 53 -3.44 26.62 26.11
CA PHE A 53 -2.70 27.79 25.66
C PHE A 53 -2.58 28.80 26.80
N GLU A 54 -1.40 29.37 26.97
CA GLU A 54 -1.11 30.39 27.98
C GLU A 54 -0.31 31.53 27.39
N SER A 55 -0.58 32.76 27.82
CA SER A 55 0.17 33.95 27.42
C SER A 55 0.02 35.07 28.44
N GLU A 56 1.04 35.91 28.56
CA GLU A 56 1.06 37.07 29.47
C GLU A 56 0.65 38.38 28.77
N ARG A 57 0.55 38.39 27.44
CA ARG A 57 0.30 39.59 26.63
C ARG A 57 -0.84 39.35 25.67
N SER A 58 -1.62 40.39 25.37
CA SER A 58 -2.66 40.33 24.34
C SER A 58 -2.08 39.99 22.98
N GLY A 59 -2.86 39.29 22.16
CA GLY A 59 -2.40 38.92 20.84
C GLY A 59 -3.36 38.04 20.07
N ILE A 60 -2.83 37.49 18.97
CA ILE A 60 -3.50 36.55 18.09
C ILE A 60 -2.64 35.29 18.06
N SER A 61 -3.29 34.13 18.14
CA SER A 61 -2.62 32.85 17.93
C SER A 61 -3.51 31.90 17.15
N TRP A 62 -2.95 30.76 16.79
CA TRP A 62 -3.66 29.72 16.06
C TRP A 62 -3.13 28.34 16.41
N LEU A 63 -4.01 27.35 16.24
CA LEU A 63 -3.68 25.94 16.34
C LEU A 63 -4.53 25.10 15.36
N ILE A 64 -4.09 23.88 15.11
CA ILE A 64 -4.82 22.93 14.26
C ILE A 64 -5.73 22.07 15.12
N LEU A 65 -6.99 21.95 14.72
CA LEU A 65 -8.00 21.10 15.34
C LEU A 65 -8.57 20.10 14.35
N PRO A 66 -9.01 18.91 14.82
CA PRO A 66 -9.70 17.96 13.97
C PRO A 66 -11.05 18.51 13.50
N SER A 67 -11.41 18.21 12.25
CA SER A 67 -12.71 18.56 11.65
C SER A 67 -13.76 17.45 11.80
N TYR A 68 -13.36 16.26 12.23
CA TYR A 68 -14.19 15.05 12.29
C TYR A 68 -14.69 14.71 13.71
N THR A 69 -14.31 15.50 14.72
CA THR A 69 -14.82 15.37 16.09
C THR A 69 -15.13 16.74 16.66
N ASN A 70 -16.12 16.80 17.55
CA ASN A 70 -16.47 18.03 18.24
C ASN A 70 -15.44 18.33 19.34
N TRP A 71 -15.21 19.61 19.56
CA TRP A 71 -14.30 20.12 20.59
C TRP A 71 -14.94 21.29 21.33
N THR A 72 -14.53 21.50 22.58
CA THR A 72 -15.00 22.59 23.45
C THR A 72 -13.87 23.55 23.76
N VAL A 73 -14.20 24.84 23.93
CA VAL A 73 -13.23 25.88 24.33
C VAL A 73 -13.69 26.49 25.65
N SER A 74 -12.79 26.48 26.63
CA SER A 74 -12.99 27.05 27.96
C SER A 74 -11.92 28.11 28.24
N VAL A 75 -12.33 29.34 28.49
CA VAL A 75 -11.42 30.42 28.92
C VAL A 75 -11.25 30.32 30.43
N LEU A 76 -10.05 29.97 30.87
CA LEU A 76 -9.72 29.79 32.30
C LEU A 76 -9.35 31.12 32.97
N ASN A 77 -8.65 32.00 32.24
CA ASN A 77 -8.34 33.36 32.69
C ASN A 77 -8.20 34.32 31.49
N GLY A 78 -8.56 35.59 31.67
CA GLY A 78 -8.59 36.59 30.60
C GLY A 78 -9.91 36.61 29.81
N SER A 79 -9.87 37.13 28.58
CA SER A 79 -11.03 37.15 27.67
C SER A 79 -10.64 36.79 26.25
N LEU A 80 -11.38 35.87 25.65
CA LEU A 80 -11.36 35.60 24.21
C LEU A 80 -12.19 36.68 23.51
N LYS A 81 -11.68 37.26 22.42
CA LYS A 81 -12.36 38.35 21.68
C LYS A 81 -13.04 37.82 20.44
N GLU A 82 -12.25 37.32 19.50
CA GLU A 82 -12.71 36.75 18.25
C GLU A 82 -12.05 35.39 18.05
N SER A 83 -12.78 34.48 17.43
CA SER A 83 -12.23 33.22 16.98
C SER A 83 -12.90 32.75 15.68
N GLU A 84 -12.14 31.99 14.91
CA GLU A 84 -12.57 31.47 13.62
C GLU A 84 -11.96 30.09 13.39
N PHE A 85 -12.78 29.16 12.89
CA PHE A 85 -12.34 27.85 12.42
C PHE A 85 -12.51 27.76 10.91
N LYS A 86 -11.42 27.47 10.20
CA LYS A 86 -11.39 27.29 8.74
C LYS A 86 -10.75 25.96 8.37
N PRO A 87 -11.37 25.14 7.49
CA PRO A 87 -10.71 23.95 6.94
C PRO A 87 -9.36 24.30 6.30
N LEU A 88 -8.35 23.44 6.47
CA LEU A 88 -7.04 23.66 5.85
C LEU A 88 -7.09 23.38 4.35
N ALA A 89 -6.75 24.38 3.52
CA ALA A 89 -6.55 24.17 2.09
C ALA A 89 -5.38 23.18 1.87
N GLY A 90 -5.68 22.01 1.31
CA GLY A 90 -4.69 20.94 1.09
C GLY A 90 -4.39 20.05 2.30
N GLY A 91 -5.00 20.29 3.48
CA GLY A 91 -4.80 19.49 4.69
C GLY A 91 -5.64 18.20 4.77
N GLY A 92 -6.33 17.84 3.69
CA GLY A 92 -7.31 16.75 3.65
C GLY A 92 -8.59 17.08 4.46
N PRO A 93 -9.58 16.17 4.47
CA PRO A 93 -10.88 16.40 5.13
C PRO A 93 -10.81 16.40 6.66
N PHE A 94 -9.63 16.22 7.25
CA PHE A 94 -9.50 15.85 8.66
C PHE A 94 -9.13 17.01 9.59
N TRP A 95 -8.60 18.12 9.06
CA TRP A 95 -7.98 19.17 9.88
C TRP A 95 -8.41 20.57 9.46
N GLY A 96 -8.54 21.46 10.45
CA GLY A 96 -8.81 22.88 10.24
C GLY A 96 -7.95 23.77 11.13
N ASN A 97 -7.75 25.00 10.70
CA ASN A 97 -7.07 26.04 11.43
C ASN A 97 -8.06 26.78 12.34
N TYR A 98 -7.78 26.81 13.64
CA TYR A 98 -8.50 27.61 14.63
C TYR A 98 -7.65 28.83 14.99
N THR A 99 -8.05 30.00 14.52
CA THR A 99 -7.39 31.29 14.82
C THR A 99 -8.21 32.04 15.87
N PHE A 100 -7.54 32.67 16.82
CA PHE A 100 -8.22 33.43 17.89
C PHE A 100 -7.41 34.62 18.39
N SER A 101 -8.12 35.64 18.87
CA SER A 101 -7.56 36.83 19.53
C SER A 101 -7.98 36.88 21.00
N PHE A 102 -7.09 37.37 21.85
CA PHE A 102 -7.26 37.27 23.30
C PHE A 102 -6.61 38.42 24.07
N ASP A 103 -7.15 38.68 25.26
CA ASP A 103 -6.64 39.66 26.23
C ASP A 103 -6.41 39.02 27.61
N PRO A 104 -5.21 39.16 28.20
CA PRO A 104 -4.92 38.77 29.57
C PRO A 104 -5.74 39.55 30.61
N LYS A 105 -6.11 38.88 31.70
CA LYS A 105 -6.65 39.52 32.91
C LYS A 105 -5.70 39.28 34.07
N GLY A 106 -5.27 40.35 34.74
CA GLY A 106 -4.28 40.24 35.81
C GLY A 106 -2.91 39.75 35.33
N GLY A 107 -2.54 40.07 34.09
CA GLY A 107 -1.24 39.72 33.50
C GLY A 107 -1.14 38.29 32.92
N SER A 108 -2.23 37.52 32.88
CA SER A 108 -2.25 36.22 32.18
C SER A 108 -3.56 35.95 31.43
N PHE A 109 -3.45 35.22 30.34
CA PHE A 109 -4.52 34.60 29.58
C PHE A 109 -4.29 33.09 29.60
N SER A 110 -5.35 32.32 29.81
CA SER A 110 -5.31 30.86 29.66
C SER A 110 -6.60 30.33 29.06
N MET A 111 -6.44 29.44 28.09
CA MET A 111 -7.53 28.78 27.38
C MET A 111 -7.26 27.28 27.33
N LEU A 112 -8.33 26.50 27.47
CA LEU A 112 -8.33 25.05 27.41
C LEU A 112 -9.25 24.59 26.27
N ILE A 113 -8.75 23.72 25.41
CA ILE A 113 -9.51 23.08 24.34
C ILE A 113 -9.52 21.57 24.57
N GLU A 114 -10.69 20.96 24.52
CA GLU A 114 -10.85 19.54 24.87
C GLU A 114 -11.68 18.81 23.82
N TYR A 115 -11.28 17.57 23.52
CA TYR A 115 -12.03 16.67 22.65
C TYR A 115 -11.67 15.22 22.90
N PHE A 116 -12.51 14.34 22.38
CA PHE A 116 -12.39 12.90 22.53
C PHE A 116 -12.32 12.22 21.17
N ILE A 117 -11.46 11.21 21.05
CA ILE A 117 -11.39 10.35 19.88
C ILE A 117 -11.38 8.88 20.33
N PRO A 118 -12.41 8.09 19.99
CA PRO A 118 -12.46 6.68 20.36
C PRO A 118 -11.44 5.87 19.56
N LEU A 119 -10.89 4.83 20.18
CA LEU A 119 -9.95 3.87 19.56
C LEU A 119 -8.80 4.51 18.77
N TYR A 120 -8.35 5.70 19.22
CA TYR A 120 -7.28 6.41 18.53
C TYR A 120 -5.92 5.77 18.81
N THR A 121 -5.76 5.06 19.92
CA THR A 121 -4.60 4.21 20.19
C THR A 121 -4.98 2.77 19.90
N PHE A 122 -4.22 2.11 19.02
CA PHE A 122 -4.48 0.71 18.69
C PHE A 122 -3.77 -0.20 19.67
N ILE A 123 -4.48 -1.20 20.18
CA ILE A 123 -3.99 -2.14 21.18
C ILE A 123 -4.54 -3.52 20.83
N VAL A 124 -3.66 -4.42 20.41
CA VAL A 124 -3.93 -5.87 20.32
C VAL A 124 -2.86 -6.53 21.16
N GLU A 125 -3.23 -6.86 22.40
CA GLU A 125 -2.28 -7.24 23.42
C GLU A 125 -1.35 -8.40 22.96
N PRO A 126 -0.04 -8.29 23.24
CA PRO A 126 0.59 -7.26 24.05
C PRO A 126 0.88 -5.95 23.30
N ASP A 127 0.71 -5.88 21.98
CA ASP A 127 1.22 -4.81 21.14
C ASP A 127 0.29 -3.59 21.07
N GLY A 128 0.90 -2.41 20.99
CA GLY A 128 0.18 -1.14 20.88
C GLY A 128 0.89 -0.11 20.02
N PHE A 129 0.09 0.75 19.39
CA PHE A 129 0.53 1.83 18.52
C PHE A 129 -0.27 3.09 18.78
N PHE A 130 0.43 4.14 19.24
CA PHE A 130 -0.10 5.47 19.41
C PHE A 130 0.47 6.39 18.32
N LEU A 131 -0.38 7.23 17.76
CA LEU A 131 0.02 8.34 16.91
C LEU A 131 -0.89 9.52 17.22
N SER A 132 -0.32 10.64 17.67
CA SER A 132 -1.10 11.80 18.07
C SER A 132 -1.91 12.39 16.90
N PRO A 133 -2.97 13.16 17.19
CA PRO A 133 -3.52 14.13 16.26
C PRO A 133 -2.43 15.08 15.74
N LEU A 134 -2.73 15.81 14.67
CA LEU A 134 -1.80 16.80 14.14
C LEU A 134 -1.56 17.90 15.18
N ILE A 135 -0.31 18.04 15.62
CA ILE A 135 0.12 19.08 16.54
C ILE A 135 0.51 20.28 15.69
N GLY A 136 -0.44 21.19 15.47
CA GLY A 136 -0.23 22.43 14.74
C GLY A 136 -0.46 23.62 15.65
N PHE A 137 0.52 24.51 15.72
CA PHE A 137 0.42 25.78 16.44
C PHE A 137 1.41 26.79 15.88
N GLN A 138 1.25 28.05 16.25
CA GLN A 138 2.08 29.14 15.78
C GLN A 138 3.59 28.92 15.98
N SER A 139 4.36 29.08 14.90
CA SER A 139 5.83 29.03 14.93
C SER A 139 6.43 30.09 15.85
N GLY A 140 7.54 29.74 16.52
CA GLY A 140 8.23 30.62 17.48
C GLY A 140 7.64 30.61 18.89
N VAL A 141 6.53 29.91 19.10
CA VAL A 141 5.94 29.64 20.42
C VAL A 141 6.50 28.32 20.97
N ARG A 142 6.71 28.21 22.29
CA ARG A 142 7.09 26.94 22.91
C ARG A 142 5.92 25.97 22.92
N GLY A 143 6.21 24.69 22.71
CA GLY A 143 5.23 23.63 22.74
C GLY A 143 5.75 22.43 23.52
N SER A 144 4.89 21.85 24.35
CA SER A 144 5.15 20.58 25.03
C SER A 144 3.97 19.63 24.84
N ALA A 145 4.24 18.32 24.92
CA ALA A 145 3.20 17.31 24.91
C ALA A 145 3.42 16.29 26.02
N ILE A 146 2.31 15.81 26.58
CA ILE A 146 2.24 14.75 27.57
C ILE A 146 1.40 13.63 26.97
N VAL A 147 1.97 12.44 26.86
CA VAL A 147 1.25 11.21 26.47
C VAL A 147 1.13 10.34 27.71
N SER A 148 -0.08 10.13 28.19
CA SER A 148 -0.40 9.29 29.33
C SER A 148 -1.12 8.04 28.82
N ILE A 149 -0.57 6.86 29.07
CA ILE A 149 -1.16 5.58 28.65
C ILE A 149 -1.46 4.76 29.90
N GLU A 150 -2.72 4.37 30.06
CA GLU A 150 -3.15 3.49 31.14
C GLU A 150 -2.49 2.11 31.03
N GLY A 151 -1.89 1.68 32.13
CA GLY A 151 -1.13 0.45 32.29
C GLY A 151 0.39 0.65 32.31
N SER A 152 1.09 -0.39 32.77
CA SER A 152 2.53 -0.49 32.64
C SER A 152 2.90 -0.90 31.21
N ILE A 153 3.58 -0.01 30.48
CA ILE A 153 4.02 -0.27 29.11
C ILE A 153 5.54 -0.34 29.01
N ARG A 154 6.02 -1.12 28.04
CA ARG A 154 7.40 -1.02 27.53
C ARG A 154 7.37 -0.31 26.18
N ILE A 155 8.05 0.83 26.10
CA ILE A 155 8.24 1.59 24.86
C ILE A 155 9.10 0.77 23.90
N GLY A 156 8.65 0.67 22.65
CA GLY A 156 9.43 0.15 21.53
C GLY A 156 10.17 1.29 20.82
N THR A 157 9.46 2.05 20.00
CA THR A 157 10.01 3.16 19.20
C THR A 157 9.16 4.40 19.39
N ALA A 158 9.80 5.55 19.65
CA ALA A 158 9.15 6.85 19.61
C ALA A 158 9.69 7.67 18.43
N PHE A 159 8.81 8.41 17.77
CA PHE A 159 9.18 9.20 16.59
C PHE A 159 8.32 10.46 16.43
N TYR A 160 8.87 11.46 15.74
CA TYR A 160 8.10 12.54 15.15
C TYR A 160 7.81 12.24 13.68
N LEU A 161 6.58 12.49 13.27
CA LEU A 161 6.21 12.58 11.86
C LEU A 161 5.98 14.06 11.51
N SER A 162 6.81 14.61 10.62
CA SER A 162 6.63 15.95 10.08
C SER A 162 5.76 15.88 8.82
N GLU A 163 4.56 16.46 8.84
CA GLU A 163 3.64 16.45 7.69
C GLU A 163 4.21 17.25 6.51
N SER A 164 4.92 18.35 6.77
CA SER A 164 5.46 19.22 5.72
C SER A 164 6.64 18.62 4.96
N LEU A 165 7.38 17.70 5.59
CA LEU A 165 8.56 17.06 5.00
C LEU A 165 8.31 15.59 4.65
N ASN A 166 7.20 15.00 5.12
CA ASN A 166 6.95 13.56 5.12
C ASN A 166 8.15 12.75 5.66
N VAL A 167 8.83 13.30 6.68
CA VAL A 167 10.02 12.70 7.30
C VAL A 167 9.65 12.17 8.68
N ILE A 168 9.99 10.91 8.90
CA ILE A 168 9.97 10.26 10.21
C ILE A 168 11.33 10.48 10.87
N ARG A 169 11.35 11.04 12.09
CA ARG A 169 12.57 11.22 12.89
C ARG A 169 12.41 10.50 14.22
N SER A 170 13.37 9.65 14.56
CA SER A 170 13.42 9.06 15.89
C SER A 170 13.47 10.15 16.97
N THR A 171 12.79 9.93 18.08
CA THR A 171 12.80 10.82 19.23
C THR A 171 12.71 10.02 20.53
N ASN A 172 13.01 10.67 21.64
CA ASN A 172 12.83 10.11 22.97
C ASN A 172 12.03 11.09 23.84
N PRO A 173 11.17 10.57 24.74
CA PRO A 173 10.58 11.42 25.76
C PRO A 173 11.67 12.02 26.64
N ARG A 174 11.49 13.28 27.03
CA ARG A 174 12.36 13.99 27.99
C ARG A 174 12.25 13.41 29.39
N LYS A 175 11.08 12.88 29.73
CA LYS A 175 10.79 12.30 31.03
C LYS A 175 9.77 11.17 30.87
N ILE A 176 9.97 10.11 31.65
CA ILE A 176 9.05 8.99 31.78
C ILE A 176 8.74 8.84 33.27
N THR A 177 7.46 8.91 33.64
CA THR A 177 7.00 8.59 35.00
C THR A 177 5.93 7.52 34.96
N VAL A 178 5.80 6.78 36.06
CA VAL A 178 4.71 5.83 36.27
C VAL A 178 3.96 6.25 37.52
N GLU A 179 2.71 6.62 37.37
CA GLU A 179 1.85 7.14 38.43
C GLU A 179 0.52 6.39 38.41
N SER A 180 0.11 5.79 39.52
CA SER A 180 -1.20 5.13 39.67
C SER A 180 -1.57 4.21 38.49
N ASN A 181 -0.66 3.30 38.10
CA ASN A 181 -0.80 2.41 36.94
C ASN A 181 -0.95 3.12 35.58
N THR A 182 -0.43 4.35 35.44
CA THR A 182 -0.39 5.09 34.17
C THR A 182 1.05 5.42 33.84
N THR A 183 1.48 5.14 32.60
CA THR A 183 2.79 5.56 32.10
C THR A 183 2.66 6.93 31.44
N ILE A 184 3.43 7.91 31.90
CA ILE A 184 3.39 9.30 31.45
C ILE A 184 4.70 9.65 30.75
N LEU A 185 4.61 10.21 29.55
CA LEU A 185 5.71 10.53 28.66
C LEU A 185 5.67 12.02 28.29
N GLU A 186 6.74 12.75 28.56
CA GLU A 186 6.82 14.18 28.25
C GLU A 186 7.72 14.45 27.04
N PHE A 187 7.26 15.26 26.09
CA PHE A 187 7.94 15.54 24.80
C PHE A 187 8.10 17.06 24.55
N ASP A 188 9.16 17.44 23.82
CA ASP A 188 9.26 18.74 23.12
C ASP A 188 8.54 18.63 21.80
N VAL A 189 7.56 19.49 21.53
CA VAL A 189 6.89 19.45 20.23
C VAL A 189 7.29 20.61 19.35
N ILE A 190 7.50 20.29 18.08
CA ILE A 190 7.65 21.28 17.02
C ILE A 190 6.30 21.49 16.32
N PRO A 191 6.00 22.70 15.84
CA PRO A 191 4.83 22.95 15.02
C PRO A 191 4.71 21.99 13.83
N THR A 192 3.48 21.63 13.49
CA THR A 192 3.14 20.82 12.30
C THR A 192 3.80 19.43 12.33
N SER A 193 3.68 18.75 13.47
CA SER A 193 4.20 17.40 13.66
C SER A 193 3.20 16.48 14.35
N ARG A 194 3.51 15.18 14.42
CA ARG A 194 2.83 14.20 15.26
C ARG A 194 3.83 13.44 16.09
N ILE A 195 3.42 13.00 17.27
CA ILE A 195 4.18 12.04 18.10
C ILE A 195 3.63 10.65 17.81
N GLY A 196 4.51 9.74 17.39
CA GLY A 196 4.22 8.32 17.26
C GLY A 196 4.98 7.49 18.28
N LEU A 197 4.36 6.39 18.73
CA LEU A 197 4.91 5.47 19.71
C LEU A 197 4.43 4.05 19.44
N THR A 198 5.36 3.10 19.30
CA THR A 198 5.07 1.68 19.48
C THR A 198 5.34 1.27 20.92
N PHE A 199 4.51 0.40 21.49
CA PHE A 199 4.67 -0.06 22.86
C PHE A 199 4.12 -1.47 23.04
N SER A 200 4.44 -2.09 24.19
CA SER A 200 3.87 -3.36 24.62
C SER A 200 3.32 -3.26 26.04
N LYS A 201 2.09 -3.73 26.28
CA LYS A 201 1.47 -3.79 27.61
C LYS A 201 2.01 -5.00 28.38
N ARG A 202 2.32 -4.83 29.66
CA ARG A 202 2.86 -5.90 30.52
C ARG A 202 1.77 -6.51 31.39
N GLY A 203 1.72 -7.84 31.45
CA GLY A 203 0.87 -8.58 32.40
C GLY A 203 -0.62 -8.43 32.17
N VAL A 204 -1.03 -8.03 30.96
CA VAL A 204 -2.44 -7.90 30.56
C VAL A 204 -2.71 -8.87 29.43
N SER A 205 -3.71 -9.73 29.60
CA SER A 205 -4.26 -10.53 28.52
C SER A 205 -5.51 -9.83 27.97
N PRO A 206 -5.73 -9.85 26.65
CA PRO A 206 -6.94 -9.28 26.07
C PRO A 206 -8.15 -10.10 26.50
N ASP A 207 -9.26 -9.43 26.77
CA ASP A 207 -10.56 -10.07 26.80
C ASP A 207 -11.00 -10.35 25.36
N MET A 208 -11.06 -11.62 24.98
CA MET A 208 -11.25 -12.03 23.59
C MET A 208 -12.70 -12.47 23.35
N VAL A 209 -13.24 -12.06 22.22
CA VAL A 209 -14.56 -12.46 21.72
C VAL A 209 -14.40 -13.14 20.36
N SER A 210 -15.09 -14.27 20.20
CA SER A 210 -15.17 -14.99 18.92
C SER A 210 -16.42 -14.57 18.16
N LEU A 211 -16.25 -14.20 16.89
CA LEU A 211 -17.31 -13.94 15.93
C LEU A 211 -17.24 -14.97 14.82
N ILE A 212 -18.37 -15.56 14.46
CA ILE A 212 -18.47 -16.61 13.44
C ILE A 212 -19.52 -16.19 12.42
N GLU A 213 -19.11 -16.07 11.16
CA GLU A 213 -19.97 -15.87 10.00
C GLU A 213 -19.43 -16.79 8.91
N PRO A 214 -19.90 -18.05 8.80
CA PRO A 214 -19.26 -19.05 7.95
C PRO A 214 -19.12 -18.57 6.48
N PRO A 215 -17.94 -18.75 5.86
CA PRO A 215 -16.78 -19.55 6.30
C PRO A 215 -15.76 -18.78 7.17
N PHE A 216 -16.08 -17.58 7.64
CA PHE A 216 -15.16 -16.72 8.38
C PHE A 216 -15.25 -16.94 9.89
N HIS A 217 -14.08 -16.91 10.53
CA HIS A 217 -13.94 -16.92 11.98
C HIS A 217 -12.99 -15.80 12.42
N MET A 218 -13.40 -15.00 13.39
CA MET A 218 -12.62 -13.89 13.91
C MET A 218 -12.53 -13.97 15.43
N ASN A 219 -11.32 -13.97 15.97
CA ASN A 219 -11.04 -13.82 17.39
C ASN A 219 -10.46 -12.43 17.64
N ILE A 220 -11.15 -11.59 18.39
CA ILE A 220 -10.77 -10.18 18.58
C ILE A 220 -10.87 -9.73 20.03
N PRO A 221 -10.03 -8.76 20.45
CA PRO A 221 -10.24 -8.05 21.71
C PRO A 221 -11.62 -7.39 21.77
N SER A 222 -12.32 -7.48 22.91
CA SER A 222 -13.70 -7.00 23.10
C SER A 222 -13.88 -5.50 22.81
N ARG A 223 -12.83 -4.69 23.00
CA ARG A 223 -12.76 -3.27 22.59
C ARG A 223 -13.05 -3.03 21.10
N TYR A 224 -12.84 -4.04 20.24
CA TYR A 224 -13.08 -3.97 18.80
C TYR A 224 -14.34 -4.72 18.36
N LEU A 225 -15.21 -5.12 19.29
CA LEU A 225 -16.38 -5.96 18.99
C LEU A 225 -17.29 -5.36 17.92
N ASP A 226 -17.57 -4.06 17.98
CA ASP A 226 -18.44 -3.40 17.00
C ASP A 226 -17.81 -3.34 15.60
N ILE A 227 -16.48 -3.14 15.53
CA ILE A 227 -15.72 -3.20 14.28
C ILE A 227 -15.75 -4.63 13.73
N GLY A 228 -15.51 -5.63 14.59
CA GLY A 228 -15.55 -7.03 14.21
C GLY A 228 -16.91 -7.45 13.66
N ARG A 229 -18.01 -7.10 14.35
CA ARG A 229 -19.37 -7.38 13.88
C ARG A 229 -19.62 -6.79 12.50
N ARG A 230 -19.26 -5.52 12.30
CA ARG A 230 -19.43 -4.83 11.02
C ARG A 230 -18.66 -5.50 9.88
N ILE A 231 -17.42 -5.91 10.13
CA ILE A 231 -16.58 -6.62 9.13
C ILE A 231 -17.14 -8.02 8.84
N MET A 232 -17.55 -8.76 9.87
CA MET A 232 -18.09 -10.11 9.69
C MET A 232 -19.42 -10.08 8.92
N GLU A 233 -20.31 -9.13 9.24
CA GLU A 233 -21.54 -8.91 8.46
C GLU A 233 -21.26 -8.51 7.00
N LEU A 234 -20.24 -7.67 6.78
CA LEU A 234 -19.78 -7.31 5.44
C LEU A 234 -19.30 -8.56 4.68
N TYR A 235 -18.49 -9.40 5.31
CA TYR A 235 -17.98 -10.64 4.72
C TYR A 235 -19.08 -11.65 4.40
N GLY A 236 -20.09 -11.82 5.26
CA GLY A 236 -21.24 -12.69 4.95
C GLY A 236 -21.95 -12.25 3.67
N LYS A 237 -22.20 -10.94 3.51
CA LYS A 237 -22.83 -10.36 2.31
C LYS A 237 -21.92 -10.47 1.08
N ALA A 238 -20.65 -10.08 1.23
CA ALA A 238 -19.65 -10.06 0.18
C ALA A 238 -19.37 -11.47 -0.36
N TYR A 239 -19.18 -12.45 0.53
CA TYR A 239 -18.94 -13.84 0.18
C TYR A 239 -20.08 -14.40 -0.65
N LYS A 240 -21.34 -14.20 -0.22
CA LYS A 240 -22.50 -14.65 -0.99
C LYS A 240 -22.50 -14.09 -2.43
N LEU A 241 -22.28 -12.78 -2.58
CA LEU A 241 -22.24 -12.14 -3.90
C LEU A 241 -21.07 -12.64 -4.75
N LEU A 242 -19.85 -12.64 -4.21
CA LEU A 242 -18.66 -13.05 -4.94
C LEU A 242 -18.70 -14.53 -5.31
N SER A 243 -19.15 -15.37 -4.40
CA SER A 243 -19.30 -16.79 -4.65
C SER A 243 -20.25 -17.05 -5.81
N ASP A 244 -21.36 -16.32 -5.91
CA ASP A 244 -22.32 -16.45 -7.01
C ASP A 244 -21.80 -15.86 -8.33
N ILE A 245 -21.06 -14.74 -8.28
CA ILE A 245 -20.56 -14.06 -9.49
C ILE A 245 -19.31 -14.73 -10.05
N LEU A 246 -18.39 -15.14 -9.18
CA LEU A 246 -17.09 -15.71 -9.53
C LEU A 246 -17.07 -17.25 -9.53
N ASN A 247 -18.18 -17.88 -9.16
CA ASN A 247 -18.33 -19.34 -9.11
C ASN A 247 -17.24 -20.02 -8.26
N VAL A 248 -16.94 -19.44 -7.10
CA VAL A 248 -15.94 -19.95 -6.14
C VAL A 248 -16.62 -20.15 -4.80
N ARG A 249 -16.39 -21.30 -4.18
CA ARG A 249 -16.78 -21.60 -2.80
C ARG A 249 -15.52 -21.93 -2.00
N PHE A 250 -15.50 -21.58 -0.73
CA PHE A 250 -14.42 -21.94 0.18
C PHE A 250 -14.77 -23.23 0.92
N ASP A 251 -13.86 -24.19 0.88
CA ASP A 251 -14.00 -25.47 1.60
C ASP A 251 -13.42 -25.39 3.02
N GLU A 252 -12.55 -24.41 3.27
CA GLU A 252 -11.85 -24.20 4.54
C GLU A 252 -12.42 -23.00 5.31
N THR A 253 -12.26 -23.03 6.62
CA THR A 253 -12.54 -21.86 7.47
C THR A 253 -11.45 -20.82 7.28
N ILE A 254 -11.83 -19.56 7.03
CA ILE A 254 -10.90 -18.45 6.87
C ILE A 254 -10.82 -17.67 8.20
N GLU A 255 -9.63 -17.64 8.78
CA GLU A 255 -9.37 -16.84 9.97
C GLU A 255 -9.21 -15.36 9.59
N VAL A 256 -9.85 -14.47 10.35
CA VAL A 256 -9.73 -13.02 10.19
C VAL A 256 -9.10 -12.43 11.44
N LYS A 257 -8.03 -11.65 11.26
CA LYS A 257 -7.23 -11.08 12.34
C LYS A 257 -7.16 -9.57 12.22
N LEU A 258 -7.31 -8.89 13.35
CA LEU A 258 -6.94 -7.48 13.49
C LEU A 258 -5.51 -7.40 14.00
N PHE A 259 -4.70 -6.52 13.41
CA PHE A 259 -3.34 -6.32 13.88
C PHE A 259 -2.99 -4.83 14.01
N VAL A 260 -2.03 -4.57 14.89
CA VAL A 260 -1.40 -3.27 15.08
C VAL A 260 -0.15 -3.20 14.21
N PRO A 261 0.07 -2.15 13.41
CA PRO A 261 1.22 -2.09 12.52
C PRO A 261 2.53 -2.01 13.31
N THR A 262 3.53 -2.77 12.86
CA THR A 262 4.92 -2.56 13.27
C THR A 262 5.45 -1.22 12.73
N MET A 263 6.55 -0.73 13.29
CA MET A 263 7.19 0.49 12.77
C MET A 263 7.62 0.34 11.30
N GLN A 264 8.10 -0.84 10.92
CA GLN A 264 8.45 -1.13 9.53
C GLN A 264 7.23 -1.06 8.61
N GLN A 265 6.12 -1.73 8.96
CA GLN A 265 4.87 -1.66 8.19
C GLN A 265 4.32 -0.24 8.14
N PHE A 266 4.49 0.54 9.23
CA PHE A 266 4.13 1.95 9.26
C PHE A 266 4.91 2.78 8.22
N GLN A 267 6.22 2.53 8.12
CA GLN A 267 7.11 3.21 7.17
C GLN A 267 6.93 2.76 5.72
N GLU A 268 6.67 1.47 5.50
CA GLU A 268 6.41 0.90 4.16
C GLU A 268 5.08 1.39 3.56
N GLY A 269 4.22 2.00 4.37
CA GLY A 269 3.02 2.70 3.95
C GLY A 269 1.75 1.97 4.38
N VAL A 270 1.12 2.43 5.44
CA VAL A 270 -0.16 1.87 5.93
C VAL A 270 -1.37 2.27 5.11
N ALA A 271 -1.17 3.05 4.05
CA ALA A 271 -2.23 3.63 3.22
C ALA A 271 -2.84 2.65 2.20
N GLY A 272 -2.87 1.34 2.50
CA GLY A 272 -3.49 0.33 1.63
C GLY A 272 -2.76 0.09 0.30
N PHE A 273 -1.42 0.16 0.30
CA PHE A 273 -0.58 -0.19 -0.87
C PHE A 273 0.51 -1.18 -0.47
N VAL A 274 0.14 -2.16 0.36
CA VAL A 274 1.05 -3.24 0.79
C VAL A 274 0.67 -4.48 -0.02
N PRO A 275 1.54 -4.97 -0.93
CA PRO A 275 1.25 -6.17 -1.71
C PRO A 275 1.04 -7.38 -0.81
N ILE A 276 0.12 -8.24 -1.26
CA ILE A 276 -0.18 -9.53 -0.64
C ILE A 276 1.09 -10.34 -0.46
N SER A 277 1.22 -10.98 0.69
CA SER A 277 2.28 -11.96 0.96
C SER A 277 1.74 -13.40 1.01
N PRO A 278 2.59 -14.43 0.87
CA PRO A 278 2.15 -15.82 1.00
C PRO A 278 1.48 -16.15 2.35
N SER A 279 1.84 -15.44 3.43
CA SER A 279 1.19 -15.57 4.73
C SER A 279 -0.24 -15.02 4.75
N ASP A 280 -0.55 -14.01 3.93
CA ASP A 280 -1.88 -13.40 3.87
C ASP A 280 -2.91 -14.28 3.15
N LEU A 281 -2.45 -15.34 2.46
CA LEU A 281 -3.34 -16.30 1.80
C LEU A 281 -3.83 -17.42 2.71
N GLN A 282 -3.39 -17.45 3.97
CA GLN A 282 -3.88 -18.39 4.99
C GLN A 282 -4.95 -17.75 5.89
N SER A 283 -4.91 -16.42 6.05
CA SER A 283 -5.82 -15.67 6.91
C SER A 283 -5.93 -14.24 6.42
N ILE A 284 -7.11 -13.63 6.60
CA ILE A 284 -7.31 -12.21 6.28
C ILE A 284 -6.76 -11.36 7.43
N ASN A 285 -5.71 -10.58 7.17
CA ASN A 285 -5.06 -9.70 8.15
C ASN A 285 -5.46 -8.25 7.90
N LEU A 286 -6.20 -7.65 8.83
CA LEU A 286 -6.69 -6.28 8.72
C LEU A 286 -5.95 -5.34 9.66
N ASN A 287 -5.34 -4.32 9.08
CA ASN A 287 -4.58 -3.33 9.82
C ASN A 287 -5.51 -2.32 10.50
N LEU A 288 -5.47 -2.26 11.84
CA LEU A 288 -6.29 -1.34 12.62
C LEU A 288 -6.05 0.14 12.29
N PHE A 289 -4.87 0.48 11.75
CA PHE A 289 -4.58 1.84 11.32
C PHE A 289 -5.51 2.34 10.22
N ASN A 290 -6.16 1.43 9.47
CA ASN A 290 -7.16 1.80 8.47
C ASN A 290 -8.39 2.51 9.07
N LEU A 291 -8.64 2.36 10.38
CA LEU A 291 -9.70 3.06 11.10
C LEU A 291 -9.48 4.58 11.19
N ARG A 292 -8.25 5.07 10.93
CA ARG A 292 -7.93 6.51 10.93
C ARG A 292 -8.20 7.22 9.62
N TYR A 293 -8.53 6.49 8.55
CA TYR A 293 -8.88 7.08 7.26
C TYR A 293 -10.38 7.43 7.20
N ILE A 294 -10.83 7.89 6.03
CA ILE A 294 -12.23 8.23 5.80
C ILE A 294 -13.09 6.97 6.02
N ASN A 295 -14.25 7.14 6.66
CA ASN A 295 -15.24 6.07 6.85
C ASN A 295 -15.44 5.26 5.56
N GLY A 296 -15.47 3.92 5.67
CA GLY A 296 -15.53 3.01 4.54
C GLY A 296 -14.16 2.47 4.09
N THR A 297 -13.05 3.08 4.50
CA THR A 297 -11.70 2.63 4.09
C THR A 297 -11.37 1.24 4.65
N MET A 298 -11.68 0.98 5.92
CA MET A 298 -11.48 -0.34 6.53
C MET A 298 -12.28 -1.42 5.79
N GLU A 299 -13.51 -1.10 5.41
CA GLU A 299 -14.40 -2.00 4.68
C GLU A 299 -13.89 -2.27 3.26
N LEU A 300 -13.45 -1.23 2.54
CA LEU A 300 -12.85 -1.40 1.21
C LEU A 300 -11.59 -2.27 1.27
N VAL A 301 -10.70 -2.03 2.23
CA VAL A 301 -9.51 -2.87 2.43
C VAL A 301 -9.90 -4.30 2.80
N ALA A 302 -10.89 -4.50 3.67
CA ALA A 302 -11.38 -5.83 4.00
C ALA A 302 -11.89 -6.58 2.76
N LEU A 303 -12.61 -5.90 1.86
CA LEU A 303 -13.05 -6.48 0.58
C LEU A 303 -11.88 -6.80 -0.37
N HIS A 304 -10.82 -5.98 -0.36
CA HIS A 304 -9.58 -6.23 -1.12
C HIS A 304 -8.89 -7.51 -0.65
N GLU A 305 -8.68 -7.65 0.66
CA GLU A 305 -8.08 -8.87 1.22
C GLU A 305 -8.95 -10.10 0.97
N LEU A 306 -10.29 -9.96 1.05
CA LEU A 306 -11.21 -11.04 0.68
C LEU A 306 -11.08 -11.43 -0.80
N ALA A 307 -10.93 -10.47 -1.72
CA ALA A 307 -10.80 -10.73 -3.14
C ALA A 307 -9.58 -11.60 -3.46
N HIS A 308 -8.47 -11.43 -2.75
CA HIS A 308 -7.28 -12.27 -2.87
C HIS A 308 -7.56 -13.75 -2.61
N HIS A 309 -8.43 -14.10 -1.65
CA HIS A 309 -8.82 -15.49 -1.42
C HIS A 309 -9.62 -16.10 -2.60
N PHE A 310 -10.43 -15.28 -3.27
CA PHE A 310 -11.13 -15.70 -4.50
C PHE A 310 -10.15 -15.89 -5.66
N ILE A 311 -9.17 -15.00 -5.82
CA ILE A 311 -8.15 -15.09 -6.87
C ILE A 311 -7.27 -16.32 -6.65
N LYS A 312 -6.88 -16.62 -5.42
CA LYS A 312 -6.11 -17.82 -5.04
C LYS A 312 -6.78 -19.11 -5.54
N ALA A 313 -8.11 -19.19 -5.46
CA ALA A 313 -8.87 -20.37 -5.89
C ALA A 313 -8.75 -20.68 -7.40
N THR A 314 -8.26 -19.73 -8.21
CA THR A 314 -7.99 -19.95 -9.64
C THR A 314 -6.69 -20.70 -9.90
N GLY A 315 -5.77 -20.72 -8.93
CA GLY A 315 -4.41 -21.24 -9.08
C GLY A 315 -3.44 -20.27 -9.77
N LEU A 316 -3.79 -18.99 -9.91
CA LEU A 316 -2.87 -17.94 -10.38
C LEU A 316 -1.63 -17.85 -9.47
N SER A 317 -0.46 -17.78 -10.09
CA SER A 317 0.81 -17.67 -9.35
C SER A 317 0.85 -16.38 -8.54
N ILE A 318 1.17 -16.51 -7.25
CA ILE A 318 1.26 -15.38 -6.30
C ILE A 318 2.45 -14.48 -6.64
N ASP A 319 3.47 -15.01 -7.32
CA ASP A 319 4.64 -14.26 -7.75
C ASP A 319 4.31 -13.19 -8.80
N LYS A 320 3.10 -13.24 -9.39
CA LYS A 320 2.58 -12.20 -10.29
C LYS A 320 1.71 -11.22 -9.51
N LEU A 321 2.37 -10.41 -8.69
CA LEU A 321 1.71 -9.42 -7.82
C LEU A 321 0.79 -8.47 -8.60
N TRP A 322 1.18 -8.07 -9.81
CA TRP A 322 0.35 -7.19 -10.63
C TRP A 322 -1.02 -7.80 -10.98
N ILE A 323 -1.09 -9.13 -11.16
CA ILE A 323 -2.35 -9.83 -11.42
C ILE A 323 -3.20 -9.86 -10.15
N HIS A 324 -2.61 -10.28 -9.03
CA HIS A 324 -3.32 -10.40 -7.75
C HIS A 324 -3.83 -9.04 -7.25
N GLU A 325 -2.94 -8.05 -7.12
CA GLU A 325 -3.32 -6.72 -6.63
C GLU A 325 -4.25 -5.99 -7.61
N GLY A 326 -4.02 -6.13 -8.92
CA GLY A 326 -4.86 -5.50 -9.93
C GLY A 326 -6.29 -6.04 -9.94
N LEU A 327 -6.45 -7.37 -9.88
CA LEU A 327 -7.78 -8.00 -9.78
C LEU A 327 -8.43 -7.74 -8.44
N ALA A 328 -7.69 -7.78 -7.33
CA ALA A 328 -8.23 -7.52 -6.00
C ALA A 328 -8.71 -6.07 -5.85
N GLU A 329 -7.98 -5.09 -6.38
CA GLU A 329 -8.43 -3.69 -6.44
C GLU A 329 -9.71 -3.57 -7.28
N TYR A 330 -9.74 -4.19 -8.46
CA TYR A 330 -10.93 -4.13 -9.31
C TYR A 330 -12.16 -4.73 -8.61
N ILE A 331 -12.02 -5.96 -8.10
CA ILE A 331 -13.09 -6.69 -7.43
C ILE A 331 -13.58 -5.93 -6.19
N SER A 332 -12.67 -5.42 -5.37
CA SER A 332 -13.03 -4.73 -4.13
C SER A 332 -13.74 -3.40 -4.37
N ILE A 333 -13.31 -2.62 -5.38
CA ILE A 333 -13.97 -1.36 -5.75
C ILE A 333 -15.39 -1.62 -6.28
N GLU A 334 -15.55 -2.58 -7.19
CA GLU A 334 -16.86 -2.96 -7.73
C GLU A 334 -17.79 -3.45 -6.61
N LEU A 335 -17.28 -4.33 -5.74
CA LEU A 335 -18.06 -4.92 -4.66
C LEU A 335 -18.42 -3.89 -3.57
N ALA A 336 -17.50 -2.98 -3.23
CA ALA A 336 -17.77 -1.88 -2.30
C ALA A 336 -18.92 -1.02 -2.80
N SER A 337 -18.95 -0.70 -4.09
CA SER A 337 -20.06 0.04 -4.70
C SER A 337 -21.39 -0.71 -4.57
N MET A 338 -21.41 -2.03 -4.80
CA MET A 338 -22.61 -2.86 -4.66
C MET A 338 -23.12 -2.97 -3.21
N LEU A 339 -22.22 -2.84 -2.22
CA LEU A 339 -22.52 -3.02 -0.81
C LEU A 339 -22.81 -1.71 -0.06
N GLY A 340 -22.97 -0.59 -0.78
CA GLY A 340 -23.32 0.71 -0.19
C GLY A 340 -22.12 1.57 0.23
N TYR A 341 -20.91 1.23 -0.23
CA TYR A 341 -19.67 1.98 0.02
C TYR A 341 -19.21 2.73 -1.25
N SER A 342 -20.16 3.24 -2.04
CA SER A 342 -19.88 3.87 -3.35
C SER A 342 -18.97 5.09 -3.25
N ASP A 343 -19.07 5.90 -2.19
CA ASP A 343 -18.26 7.11 -2.03
C ASP A 343 -16.77 6.78 -1.89
N ILE A 344 -16.42 5.80 -1.05
CA ILE A 344 -15.02 5.38 -0.88
C ILE A 344 -14.52 4.61 -2.10
N ALA A 345 -15.37 3.79 -2.73
CA ALA A 345 -15.05 3.12 -3.99
C ALA A 345 -14.72 4.13 -5.10
N TYR A 346 -15.54 5.17 -5.26
CA TYR A 346 -15.32 6.24 -6.22
C TYR A 346 -14.06 7.07 -5.88
N SER A 347 -13.81 7.33 -4.60
CA SER A 347 -12.58 7.99 -4.15
C SER A 347 -11.34 7.17 -4.49
N ARG A 348 -11.36 5.85 -4.27
CA ARG A 348 -10.23 4.94 -4.61
C ARG A 348 -10.02 4.87 -6.11
N TYR A 349 -11.09 4.75 -6.89
CA TYR A 349 -11.05 4.81 -8.35
C TYR A 349 -10.35 6.08 -8.84
N ASN A 350 -10.81 7.25 -8.37
CA ASN A 350 -10.24 8.53 -8.77
C ASN A 350 -8.78 8.68 -8.33
N GLN A 351 -8.40 8.14 -7.17
CA GLN A 351 -7.01 8.12 -6.73
C GLN A 351 -6.13 7.37 -7.74
N HIS A 352 -6.55 6.18 -8.21
CA HIS A 352 -5.82 5.44 -9.23
C HIS A 352 -5.74 6.21 -10.54
N MET A 353 -6.84 6.82 -10.99
CA MET A 353 -6.84 7.63 -12.21
C MET A 353 -5.93 8.85 -12.11
N GLN A 354 -5.87 9.49 -10.93
CA GLN A 354 -4.96 10.60 -10.65
C GLN A 354 -3.49 10.16 -10.68
N ILE A 355 -3.16 9.01 -10.10
CA ILE A 355 -1.79 8.45 -10.14
C ILE A 355 -1.34 8.18 -11.58
N LEU A 356 -2.27 7.79 -12.45
CA LEU A 356 -2.00 7.52 -13.86
C LEU A 356 -1.98 8.78 -14.74
N GLN A 357 -2.24 9.97 -14.19
CA GLN A 357 -2.14 11.21 -14.98
C GLN A 357 -0.72 11.40 -15.49
N GLY A 358 -0.60 11.57 -16.82
CA GLY A 358 0.70 11.69 -17.49
C GLY A 358 1.41 10.37 -17.78
N VAL A 359 0.85 9.22 -17.35
CA VAL A 359 1.37 7.90 -17.71
C VAL A 359 0.87 7.49 -19.09
N ARG A 360 1.78 7.01 -19.94
CA ARG A 360 1.41 6.45 -21.25
C ARG A 360 0.81 5.05 -21.06
N LEU A 361 -0.51 4.95 -21.13
CA LEU A 361 -1.27 3.70 -20.89
C LEU A 361 -0.95 2.56 -21.87
N SER A 362 -0.25 2.84 -22.98
CA SER A 362 0.28 1.82 -23.89
C SER A 362 1.68 1.30 -23.50
N SER A 363 2.18 1.64 -22.32
CA SER A 363 3.56 1.36 -21.87
C SER A 363 3.60 0.94 -20.40
N LEU A 364 2.76 -0.02 -20.04
CA LEU A 364 2.58 -0.53 -18.68
C LEU A 364 3.38 -1.81 -18.39
N SER A 365 4.33 -2.22 -19.27
CA SER A 365 5.14 -3.43 -19.08
C SER A 365 5.96 -3.47 -17.80
N PHE A 366 6.21 -2.31 -17.17
CA PHE A 366 6.94 -2.23 -15.91
C PHE A 366 6.27 -3.03 -14.78
N ILE A 367 4.95 -3.26 -14.84
CA ILE A 367 4.23 -4.06 -13.83
C ILE A 367 4.62 -5.55 -13.87
N GLN A 368 5.07 -6.08 -15.02
CA GLN A 368 5.45 -7.49 -15.15
C GLN A 368 6.71 -7.83 -14.34
N GLY A 369 7.52 -6.83 -13.99
CA GLY A 369 8.71 -6.99 -13.16
C GLY A 369 8.41 -6.96 -11.65
N TRP A 370 7.17 -6.67 -11.25
CA TRP A 370 6.79 -6.56 -9.84
C TRP A 370 6.67 -7.92 -9.18
N ASN A 371 7.49 -8.14 -8.15
CA ASN A 371 7.53 -9.35 -7.34
C ASN A 371 7.99 -9.03 -5.91
N PHE A 372 8.05 -10.04 -5.05
CA PHE A 372 8.43 -9.92 -3.64
C PHE A 372 9.84 -9.35 -3.38
N VAL A 373 10.76 -9.56 -4.31
CA VAL A 373 12.17 -9.14 -4.19
C VAL A 373 12.36 -7.74 -4.77
N ASN A 374 11.70 -7.47 -5.90
CA ASN A 374 11.78 -6.19 -6.61
C ASN A 374 10.58 -5.32 -6.20
N LYS A 375 10.70 -4.61 -5.08
CA LYS A 375 9.79 -3.53 -4.70
C LYS A 375 10.24 -2.23 -5.39
N PRO A 376 9.57 -1.76 -6.47
CA PRO A 376 9.97 -0.51 -7.12
C PRO A 376 9.63 0.71 -6.25
N ALA A 377 10.21 1.85 -6.62
CA ALA A 377 10.18 3.08 -5.81
C ALA A 377 8.77 3.69 -5.61
N ASP A 378 7.82 3.46 -6.53
CA ASP A 378 6.42 3.86 -6.36
C ASP A 378 5.47 2.67 -6.53
N VAL A 379 5.12 2.05 -5.40
CA VAL A 379 4.17 0.93 -5.35
C VAL A 379 2.77 1.38 -5.78
N ARG A 380 2.38 2.64 -5.52
CA ARG A 380 1.03 3.13 -5.87
C ARG A 380 0.81 3.15 -7.37
N LEU A 381 1.87 3.47 -8.13
CA LEU A 381 1.82 3.42 -9.60
C LEU A 381 1.60 2.00 -10.11
N LEU A 382 2.21 0.98 -9.47
CA LEU A 382 1.98 -0.42 -9.83
C LEU A 382 0.54 -0.84 -9.58
N TYR A 383 -0.02 -0.51 -8.42
CA TYR A 383 -1.42 -0.77 -8.09
C TYR A 383 -2.35 -0.11 -9.11
N ALA A 384 -2.17 1.19 -9.36
CA ALA A 384 -3.02 1.94 -10.28
C ALA A 384 -2.95 1.40 -11.71
N ALA A 385 -1.74 1.10 -12.22
CA ALA A 385 -1.56 0.54 -13.56
C ALA A 385 -2.16 -0.86 -13.69
N SER A 386 -2.00 -1.70 -12.67
CA SER A 386 -2.57 -3.05 -12.63
C SER A 386 -4.09 -3.00 -12.57
N PHE A 387 -4.65 -2.21 -11.65
CA PHE A 387 -6.08 -1.92 -11.56
C PHE A 387 -6.64 -1.45 -12.90
N TYR A 388 -5.97 -0.52 -13.57
CA TYR A 388 -6.45 0.04 -14.85
C TYR A 388 -6.61 -1.03 -15.94
N ILE A 389 -5.68 -1.99 -16.05
CA ILE A 389 -5.79 -3.07 -17.04
C ILE A 389 -7.04 -3.90 -16.79
N PHE A 390 -7.27 -4.32 -15.53
CA PHE A 390 -8.44 -5.13 -15.19
C PHE A 390 -9.75 -4.34 -15.22
N HIS A 391 -9.73 -3.07 -14.82
CA HIS A 391 -10.88 -2.18 -15.00
C HIS A 391 -11.24 -2.04 -16.48
N TYR A 392 -10.27 -1.78 -17.36
CA TYR A 392 -10.51 -1.67 -18.80
C TYR A 392 -11.11 -2.95 -19.40
N ILE A 393 -10.52 -4.11 -19.08
CA ILE A 393 -10.99 -5.41 -19.58
C ILE A 393 -12.39 -5.70 -19.04
N GLY A 394 -12.63 -5.44 -17.76
CA GLY A 394 -13.93 -5.59 -17.11
C GLY A 394 -15.00 -4.76 -17.81
N GLU A 395 -14.81 -3.44 -17.88
CA GLU A 395 -15.75 -2.51 -18.50
C GLU A 395 -16.06 -2.87 -19.96
N ARG A 396 -15.06 -3.36 -20.69
CA ARG A 396 -15.21 -3.71 -22.11
C ARG A 396 -15.97 -5.02 -22.33
N TYR A 397 -15.80 -6.01 -21.45
CA TYR A 397 -16.22 -7.39 -21.72
C TYR A 397 -17.29 -7.96 -20.76
N GLY A 398 -17.82 -7.16 -19.84
CA GLY A 398 -19.00 -7.53 -19.04
C GLY A 398 -18.78 -7.57 -17.52
N GLY A 399 -17.79 -6.82 -17.03
CA GLY A 399 -17.50 -6.55 -15.63
C GLY A 399 -17.18 -7.81 -14.82
N MET A 400 -17.63 -7.84 -13.56
CA MET A 400 -17.42 -8.95 -12.64
C MET A 400 -17.87 -10.32 -13.18
N ARG A 401 -18.92 -10.39 -14.03
CA ARG A 401 -19.37 -11.65 -14.63
C ARG A 401 -18.39 -12.18 -15.68
N PHE A 402 -17.67 -11.31 -16.37
CA PHE A 402 -16.58 -11.70 -17.26
C PHE A 402 -15.45 -12.37 -16.46
N TYR A 403 -15.10 -11.79 -15.30
CA TYR A 403 -14.11 -12.37 -14.40
C TYR A 403 -14.53 -13.71 -13.79
N GLY A 404 -15.83 -13.94 -13.57
CA GLY A 404 -16.32 -15.27 -13.20
C GLY A 404 -16.00 -16.34 -14.26
N LYS A 405 -16.25 -16.04 -15.55
CA LYS A 405 -15.86 -16.94 -16.66
C LYS A 405 -14.35 -17.12 -16.73
N LEU A 406 -13.58 -16.06 -16.44
CA LEU A 406 -12.13 -16.12 -16.38
C LEU A 406 -11.64 -17.07 -15.31
N PHE A 407 -12.23 -17.00 -14.11
CA PHE A 407 -11.84 -17.84 -12.99
C PHE A 407 -12.11 -19.32 -13.31
N ASP A 408 -13.27 -19.63 -13.91
CA ASP A 408 -13.60 -20.99 -14.31
C ASP A 408 -12.68 -21.51 -15.42
N THR A 409 -12.36 -20.65 -16.40
CA THR A 409 -11.40 -21.00 -17.48
C THR A 409 -10.02 -21.29 -16.89
N LEU A 410 -9.53 -20.43 -16.00
CA LEU A 410 -8.24 -20.61 -15.34
C LEU A 410 -8.21 -21.89 -14.51
N LYS A 411 -9.24 -22.21 -13.72
CA LYS A 411 -9.30 -23.46 -12.92
C LYS A 411 -9.10 -24.70 -13.79
N GLY A 412 -9.68 -24.71 -14.99
CA GLY A 412 -9.56 -25.83 -15.93
C GLY A 412 -8.26 -25.89 -16.74
N MET A 413 -7.36 -24.90 -16.63
CA MET A 413 -6.09 -24.89 -17.36
C MET A 413 -4.99 -25.65 -16.61
N ASP A 414 -4.21 -26.42 -17.38
CA ASP A 414 -2.96 -27.03 -16.93
C ASP A 414 -1.77 -26.05 -16.99
N GLY A 415 -0.78 -26.26 -16.13
CA GLY A 415 0.47 -25.48 -16.09
C GLY A 415 0.44 -24.30 -15.10
N VAL A 416 1.51 -23.51 -15.09
CA VAL A 416 1.65 -22.36 -14.19
C VAL A 416 0.82 -21.19 -14.72
N LYS A 417 -0.13 -20.73 -13.92
CA LYS A 417 -1.07 -19.69 -14.34
C LYS A 417 -0.46 -18.31 -14.11
N GLU A 418 0.26 -17.82 -15.11
CA GLU A 418 0.90 -16.49 -15.18
C GLU A 418 0.30 -15.61 -16.30
N ASP A 419 0.98 -14.52 -16.67
CA ASP A 419 0.59 -13.55 -17.71
C ASP A 419 0.06 -14.20 -19.01
N SER A 420 0.77 -15.22 -19.53
CA SER A 420 0.38 -15.89 -20.78
C SER A 420 -0.87 -16.75 -20.63
N ALA A 421 -1.04 -17.42 -19.48
CA ALA A 421 -2.23 -18.22 -19.19
C ALA A 421 -3.46 -17.30 -19.03
N LEU A 422 -3.28 -16.15 -18.38
CA LEU A 422 -4.31 -15.13 -18.23
C LEU A 422 -4.77 -14.58 -19.59
N ALA A 423 -3.84 -14.16 -20.45
CA ALA A 423 -4.16 -13.64 -21.77
C ALA A 423 -4.81 -14.70 -22.69
N THR A 424 -4.32 -15.95 -22.62
CA THR A 424 -4.91 -17.08 -23.36
C THR A 424 -6.34 -17.35 -22.88
N SER A 425 -6.57 -17.36 -21.57
CA SER A 425 -7.91 -17.57 -20.98
C SER A 425 -8.91 -16.51 -21.42
N ILE A 426 -8.49 -15.24 -21.40
CA ILE A 426 -9.32 -14.13 -21.88
C ILE A 426 -9.67 -14.35 -23.36
N GLY A 427 -8.69 -14.72 -24.17
CA GLY A 427 -8.92 -15.02 -25.58
C GLY A 427 -9.90 -16.18 -25.81
N LEU A 428 -9.84 -17.25 -25.02
CA LEU A 428 -10.80 -18.35 -25.08
C LEU A 428 -12.23 -17.89 -24.78
N ILE A 429 -12.42 -17.06 -23.76
CA ILE A 429 -13.74 -16.54 -23.38
C ILE A 429 -14.32 -15.65 -24.48
N LEU A 430 -13.45 -14.91 -25.18
CA LEU A 430 -13.81 -14.07 -26.31
C LEU A 430 -13.98 -14.87 -27.62
N GLY A 431 -13.62 -16.16 -27.65
CA GLY A 431 -13.63 -17.00 -28.85
C GLY A 431 -12.48 -16.73 -29.83
N ASP A 432 -11.50 -15.91 -29.44
CA ASP A 432 -10.32 -15.58 -30.24
C ASP A 432 -9.09 -15.36 -29.33
N ILE A 433 -8.17 -16.33 -29.33
CA ILE A 433 -6.92 -16.24 -28.57
C ILE A 433 -6.07 -15.04 -29.01
N SER A 434 -6.04 -14.72 -30.30
CA SER A 434 -5.26 -13.58 -30.81
C SER A 434 -5.78 -12.26 -30.26
N LEU A 435 -7.09 -12.13 -30.10
CA LEU A 435 -7.72 -10.98 -29.48
C LEU A 435 -7.28 -10.84 -28.02
N GLY A 436 -7.33 -11.92 -27.24
CA GLY A 436 -6.87 -11.92 -25.84
C GLY A 436 -5.41 -11.50 -25.68
N LEU A 437 -4.52 -12.05 -26.52
CA LEU A 437 -3.11 -11.64 -26.56
C LEU A 437 -2.93 -10.16 -26.97
N SER A 438 -3.76 -9.68 -27.91
CA SER A 438 -3.67 -8.30 -28.41
C SER A 438 -4.08 -7.27 -27.36
N GLU A 439 -5.02 -7.58 -26.47
CA GLU A 439 -5.39 -6.67 -25.39
C GLU A 439 -4.23 -6.43 -24.43
N PHE A 440 -3.45 -7.46 -24.10
CA PHE A 440 -2.31 -7.28 -23.21
C PHE A 440 -1.18 -6.52 -23.89
N ARG A 441 -0.95 -6.78 -25.20
CA ARG A 441 0.01 -6.01 -26.01
C ARG A 441 -0.38 -4.55 -26.18
N ARG A 442 -1.67 -4.21 -26.17
CA ARG A 442 -2.16 -2.81 -26.20
C ARG A 442 -1.62 -2.00 -25.03
N PHE A 443 -1.50 -2.62 -23.86
CA PHE A 443 -0.90 -2.02 -22.67
C PHE A 443 0.62 -2.06 -22.67
N GLY A 444 1.24 -2.56 -23.74
CA GLY A 444 2.68 -2.67 -23.87
C GLY A 444 3.28 -3.90 -23.20
N LEU A 445 2.48 -4.83 -22.67
CA LEU A 445 2.98 -6.04 -22.03
C LEU A 445 3.69 -6.94 -23.06
N THR A 446 4.78 -7.59 -22.63
CA THR A 446 5.69 -8.35 -23.49
C THR A 446 5.83 -9.80 -23.04
N GLY A 447 6.33 -10.67 -23.92
CA GLY A 447 6.53 -12.09 -23.62
C GLY A 447 5.24 -12.90 -23.44
N ILE A 448 4.09 -12.37 -23.90
CA ILE A 448 2.79 -13.02 -23.76
C ILE A 448 2.50 -13.86 -25.01
N VAL A 449 2.30 -15.16 -24.79
CA VAL A 449 2.13 -16.17 -25.84
C VAL A 449 0.90 -17.03 -25.59
N ASP A 450 0.39 -17.68 -26.65
CA ASP A 450 -0.68 -18.67 -26.56
C ASP A 450 -0.17 -19.95 -25.88
N THR A 451 -0.63 -20.21 -24.67
CA THR A 451 -0.21 -21.39 -23.88
C THR A 451 -0.83 -22.69 -24.41
N ILE A 452 -2.04 -22.64 -24.97
CA ILE A 452 -2.72 -23.82 -25.52
C ILE A 452 -2.08 -24.23 -26.84
N GLY A 453 -1.81 -23.25 -27.71
CA GLY A 453 -1.06 -23.47 -28.94
C GLY A 453 0.33 -24.03 -28.67
N LEU A 454 1.02 -23.52 -27.63
CA LEU A 454 2.32 -24.05 -27.20
C LEU A 454 2.24 -25.49 -26.67
N SER A 455 1.23 -25.80 -25.85
CA SER A 455 0.99 -27.18 -25.35
C SER A 455 0.73 -28.16 -26.50
N SER A 456 -0.06 -27.73 -27.48
CA SER A 456 -0.36 -28.51 -28.69
C SER A 456 0.90 -28.74 -29.53
N LEU A 457 1.72 -27.70 -29.70
CA LEU A 457 3.02 -27.79 -30.37
C LEU A 457 3.95 -28.77 -29.64
N LEU A 458 4.05 -28.68 -28.30
CA LEU A 458 4.87 -29.58 -27.51
C LEU A 458 4.46 -31.06 -27.65
N SER A 459 3.15 -31.32 -27.64
CA SER A 459 2.60 -32.65 -27.85
C SER A 459 2.98 -33.19 -29.24
N TYR A 460 2.82 -32.37 -30.28
CA TYR A 460 3.25 -32.69 -31.64
C TYR A 460 4.76 -32.97 -31.71
N LEU A 461 5.59 -32.08 -31.14
CA LEU A 461 7.04 -32.22 -31.15
C LEU A 461 7.49 -33.52 -30.46
N ARG A 462 6.83 -33.90 -29.36
CA ARG A 462 7.09 -35.16 -28.65
C ARG A 462 6.80 -36.36 -29.52
N GLU A 463 5.67 -36.38 -30.24
CA GLU A 463 5.35 -37.49 -31.14
C GLU A 463 6.31 -37.57 -32.33
N VAL A 464 6.66 -36.45 -32.95
CA VAL A 464 7.65 -36.44 -34.06
C VAL A 464 9.00 -36.95 -33.58
N THR A 465 9.45 -36.55 -32.40
CA THR A 465 10.76 -36.97 -31.86
C THR A 465 10.84 -38.48 -31.67
N LYS A 466 9.74 -39.13 -31.25
CA LYS A 466 9.66 -40.60 -31.13
C LYS A 466 9.88 -41.31 -32.46
N THR A 467 9.52 -40.69 -33.58
CA THR A 467 9.70 -41.28 -34.92
C THR A 467 11.14 -41.27 -35.41
N ILE A 468 12.04 -40.53 -34.74
CA ILE A 468 13.45 -40.45 -35.11
C ILE A 468 14.13 -41.80 -34.78
N PRO A 469 14.85 -42.42 -35.73
CA PRO A 469 15.56 -43.66 -35.50
C PRO A 469 16.58 -43.57 -34.36
N GLU A 470 16.61 -44.58 -33.48
CA GLU A 470 17.53 -44.67 -32.33
C GLU A 470 19.02 -44.56 -32.71
N LEU A 471 19.36 -44.99 -33.92
CA LEU A 471 20.74 -45.02 -34.42
C LEU A 471 21.28 -43.62 -34.80
N LEU A 472 20.41 -42.60 -34.89
CA LEU A 472 20.86 -41.24 -35.20
C LEU A 472 21.36 -40.53 -33.93
N ILE A 473 22.63 -40.12 -33.92
CA ILE A 473 23.26 -39.37 -32.81
C ILE A 473 22.50 -38.05 -32.50
N SER A 474 21.76 -37.50 -33.46
CA SER A 474 20.90 -36.34 -33.24
C SER A 474 19.76 -36.59 -32.26
N LYS A 475 19.28 -37.84 -32.09
CA LYS A 475 18.11 -38.15 -31.27
C LYS A 475 18.30 -37.79 -29.80
N PRO A 476 19.36 -38.23 -29.08
CA PRO A 476 19.59 -37.82 -27.70
C PRO A 476 19.70 -36.29 -27.51
N VAL A 477 20.28 -35.58 -28.49
CA VAL A 477 20.39 -34.12 -28.45
C VAL A 477 19.01 -33.47 -28.55
N LEU A 478 18.19 -33.95 -29.48
CA LEU A 478 16.82 -33.46 -29.66
C LEU A 478 15.95 -33.77 -28.43
N GLU A 479 16.06 -34.97 -27.86
CA GLU A 479 15.37 -35.31 -26.61
C GLU A 479 15.78 -34.41 -25.44
N ALA A 480 17.07 -34.08 -25.31
CA ALA A 480 17.55 -33.16 -24.29
C ALA A 480 16.96 -31.74 -24.47
N ILE A 481 16.90 -31.23 -25.71
CA ILE A 481 16.26 -29.93 -26.00
C ILE A 481 14.76 -29.99 -25.69
N LEU A 482 14.06 -31.04 -26.12
CA LEU A 482 12.63 -31.22 -25.83
C LEU A 482 12.35 -31.29 -24.33
N SER A 483 13.21 -31.95 -23.56
CA SER A 483 13.17 -31.98 -22.10
C SER A 483 13.34 -30.57 -21.51
N GLN A 484 14.27 -29.77 -22.03
CA GLN A 484 14.45 -28.38 -21.63
C GLN A 484 13.22 -27.52 -21.94
N ILE A 485 12.63 -27.64 -23.14
CA ILE A 485 11.40 -26.93 -23.48
C ILE A 485 10.26 -27.30 -22.53
N THR A 486 10.09 -28.60 -22.27
CA THR A 486 9.08 -29.10 -21.33
C THR A 486 9.30 -28.55 -19.93
N SER A 487 10.56 -28.48 -19.47
CA SER A 487 10.93 -27.88 -18.19
C SER A 487 10.57 -26.40 -18.11
N LEU A 488 10.88 -25.61 -19.16
CA LEU A 488 10.51 -24.20 -19.24
C LEU A 488 8.98 -24.02 -19.22
N TYR A 489 8.24 -24.83 -19.98
CA TYR A 489 6.78 -24.83 -20.00
C TYR A 489 6.19 -25.12 -18.61
N ASN A 490 6.70 -26.16 -17.93
CA ASN A 490 6.25 -26.55 -16.60
C ASN A 490 6.61 -25.52 -15.51
N ARG A 491 7.59 -24.65 -15.78
CA ARG A 491 7.98 -23.54 -14.90
C ARG A 491 7.24 -22.24 -15.20
N GLY A 492 6.33 -22.21 -16.18
CA GLY A 492 5.59 -21.00 -16.57
C GLY A 492 6.39 -20.05 -17.48
N LEU A 493 7.60 -20.42 -17.89
CA LEU A 493 8.47 -19.61 -18.76
C LEU A 493 8.07 -19.77 -20.23
N TYR A 494 6.82 -19.43 -20.54
CA TYR A 494 6.18 -19.76 -21.81
C TYR A 494 6.81 -19.06 -23.03
N SER A 495 7.26 -17.82 -22.89
CA SER A 495 7.93 -17.11 -23.98
C SER A 495 9.25 -17.78 -24.37
N GLU A 496 10.04 -18.22 -23.38
CA GLU A 496 11.31 -18.92 -23.58
C GLU A 496 11.08 -20.31 -24.15
N ALA A 497 10.10 -21.04 -23.59
CA ALA A 497 9.67 -22.33 -24.09
C ALA A 497 9.23 -22.24 -25.55
N LYS A 498 8.43 -21.24 -25.91
CA LYS A 498 7.99 -21.02 -27.30
C LYS A 498 9.15 -20.74 -28.24
N ALA A 499 10.06 -19.83 -27.89
CA ALA A 499 11.21 -19.52 -28.72
C ALA A 499 12.08 -20.77 -28.98
N LEU A 500 12.32 -21.57 -27.93
CA LEU A 500 13.08 -22.81 -28.07
C LEU A 500 12.31 -23.88 -28.86
N ALA A 501 10.98 -23.95 -28.71
CA ALA A 501 10.12 -24.87 -29.46
C ALA A 501 10.09 -24.56 -30.97
N GLU A 502 10.06 -23.27 -31.35
CA GLU A 502 10.10 -22.85 -32.76
C GLU A 502 11.43 -23.23 -33.40
N VAL A 503 12.55 -23.01 -32.70
CA VAL A 503 13.89 -23.46 -33.13
C VAL A 503 13.94 -24.98 -33.24
N TYR A 504 13.43 -25.70 -32.24
CA TYR A 504 13.36 -27.15 -32.24
C TYR A 504 12.55 -27.72 -33.42
N GLN A 505 11.43 -27.07 -33.76
CA GLN A 505 10.58 -27.47 -34.88
C GLN A 505 11.31 -27.41 -36.23
N MET A 506 12.28 -26.50 -36.38
CA MET A 506 13.15 -26.47 -37.57
C MET A 506 14.11 -27.66 -37.59
N PHE A 507 14.73 -27.96 -36.44
CA PHE A 507 15.73 -29.02 -36.31
C PHE A 507 15.14 -30.42 -36.41
N VAL A 508 13.97 -30.67 -35.82
CA VAL A 508 13.33 -31.99 -35.81
C VAL A 508 12.95 -32.47 -37.23
N LYS A 509 12.83 -31.54 -38.19
CA LYS A 509 12.60 -31.85 -39.62
C LYS A 509 13.86 -32.24 -40.39
N LEU A 510 15.04 -32.06 -39.80
CA LEU A 510 16.35 -32.28 -40.44
C LEU A 510 17.27 -33.22 -39.61
N PRO A 511 16.78 -34.36 -39.07
CA PRO A 511 17.56 -35.18 -38.14
C PRO A 511 18.83 -35.77 -38.78
N TYR A 512 18.78 -36.11 -40.07
CA TYR A 512 19.93 -36.60 -40.82
C TYR A 512 21.01 -35.52 -41.00
N ALA A 513 20.63 -34.28 -41.34
CA ALA A 513 21.58 -33.18 -41.51
C ALA A 513 22.27 -32.83 -40.18
N ILE A 514 21.53 -32.84 -39.06
CA ILE A 514 22.10 -32.65 -37.72
C ILE A 514 23.07 -33.79 -37.40
N THR A 515 22.71 -35.02 -37.72
CA THR A 515 23.59 -36.18 -37.50
C THR A 515 24.91 -36.05 -38.27
N VAL A 516 24.86 -35.67 -39.56
CA VAL A 516 26.06 -35.42 -40.38
C VAL A 516 26.91 -34.28 -39.78
N ALA A 517 26.29 -33.19 -39.33
CA ALA A 517 27.01 -32.09 -38.70
C ALA A 517 27.70 -32.52 -37.39
N LEU A 518 27.00 -33.26 -36.53
CA LEU A 518 27.55 -33.80 -35.28
C LEU A 518 28.72 -34.76 -35.54
N TYR A 519 28.61 -35.66 -36.51
CA TYR A 519 29.72 -36.52 -36.91
C TYR A 519 30.92 -35.73 -37.40
N THR A 520 30.70 -34.67 -38.17
CA THR A 520 31.78 -33.80 -38.69
C THR A 520 32.50 -33.09 -37.54
N ILE A 521 31.75 -32.54 -36.58
CA ILE A 521 32.31 -31.90 -35.37
C ILE A 521 33.12 -32.92 -34.55
N LEU A 522 32.56 -34.10 -34.28
CA LEU A 522 33.26 -35.17 -33.54
C LEU A 522 34.54 -35.62 -34.26
N THR A 523 34.51 -35.73 -35.58
CA THR A 523 35.68 -36.09 -36.40
C THR A 523 36.75 -35.02 -36.31
N VAL A 524 36.38 -33.74 -36.41
CA VAL A 524 37.33 -32.61 -36.26
C VAL A 524 37.93 -32.59 -34.85
N LEU A 525 37.12 -32.77 -33.80
CA LEU A 525 37.60 -32.84 -32.42
C LEU A 525 38.54 -34.02 -32.19
N ALA A 526 38.25 -35.19 -32.78
CA ALA A 526 39.11 -36.35 -32.72
C ALA A 526 40.46 -36.10 -33.43
N LEU A 527 40.44 -35.45 -34.59
CA LEU A 527 41.66 -35.06 -35.32
C LEU A 527 42.49 -34.03 -34.54
N ILE A 528 41.86 -33.04 -33.91
CA ILE A 528 42.52 -32.09 -33.01
C ILE A 528 43.13 -32.81 -31.82
N GLY A 529 42.38 -33.71 -31.17
CA GLY A 529 42.86 -34.51 -30.04
C GLY A 529 44.05 -35.40 -30.41
N LEU A 530 44.02 -36.05 -31.58
CA LEU A 530 45.13 -36.84 -32.12
C LEU A 530 46.34 -35.95 -32.40
N SER A 531 46.14 -34.76 -32.99
CA SER A 531 47.23 -33.80 -33.22
C SER A 531 47.84 -33.28 -31.92
N LEU A 532 47.04 -33.02 -30.89
CA LEU A 532 47.50 -32.59 -29.57
C LEU A 532 48.25 -33.72 -28.87
N LYS A 533 47.72 -34.94 -28.89
CA LYS A 533 48.40 -36.13 -28.35
C LYS A 533 49.76 -36.34 -29.00
N LYS A 534 49.85 -36.24 -30.33
CA LYS A 534 51.12 -36.36 -31.06
C LYS A 534 52.13 -35.29 -30.64
N LYS A 535 51.70 -34.03 -30.50
CA LYS A 535 52.55 -32.95 -29.99
C LYS A 535 53.04 -33.18 -28.56
N VAL A 536 52.19 -33.74 -27.70
CA VAL A 536 52.56 -34.09 -26.31
C VAL A 536 53.55 -35.26 -26.29
N GLU A 537 53.34 -36.30 -27.10
CA GLU A 537 54.28 -37.42 -27.23
C GLU A 537 55.63 -37.00 -27.82
N GLU A 538 55.65 -36.04 -28.75
CA GLU A 538 56.89 -35.42 -29.25
C GLU A 538 57.58 -34.59 -28.15
N TYR A 539 56.84 -33.81 -27.36
CA TYR A 539 57.38 -33.03 -26.23
C TYR A 539 57.96 -33.89 -25.09
N PHE A 540 57.48 -35.12 -24.89
CA PHE A 540 58.04 -36.06 -23.90
C PHE A 540 59.14 -36.99 -24.46
N ARG A 541 59.43 -36.90 -25.78
CA ARG A 541 60.54 -37.62 -26.43
C ARG A 541 61.79 -36.75 -26.61
N GLU A 542 61.65 -35.43 -26.57
CA GLU A 542 62.72 -34.46 -26.35
C GLU A 542 63.03 -34.34 -24.85
#